data_AF-A0A0C3B4X9-F1
#
_entry.id   AF-A0A0C3B4X9-F1
#
_cell.length_a   1.000
_cell.length_b   1.000
_cell.length_c   1.000
_cell.angle_alpha   90.00
_cell.angle_beta   90.00
_cell.angle_gamma   90.00
#
_symmetry.space_group_name_H-M   'P 1'
#
loop_
_entity.id
_entity.type
_entity.pdbx_description
1 polymer ?
#
loop_
_entity_poly.entity_id
_entity_poly.type
_entity_poly.pdbx_seq_one_letter_code
_entity_poly.pdbx_strand_id
1 'polypeptide(L)'
;IFINDTQTFHCTFINGDRLSPEGLESEPYQLKSDDTVEFEIDIAREDNKTTTHHKIAPRVVCGVTEQDALIAARPELHQQQLH
;
A
#
# COMPACT_ATOMS: atom_id res chain seq x y z
N ILE A 1 0.46 -12.39 -7.16
CA ILE A 1 -0.04 -11.01 -7.36
C ILE A 1 1.20 -10.13 -7.49
N PHE A 2 1.25 -9.24 -8.48
CA PHE A 2 2.40 -8.36 -8.70
C PHE A 2 1.98 -6.90 -8.55
N ILE A 3 2.90 -6.06 -8.11
CA ILE A 3 2.76 -4.60 -8.05
C ILE A 3 3.95 -3.95 -8.73
N ASN A 4 3.69 -2.83 -9.41
CA ASN A 4 4.70 -2.01 -10.03
C ASN A 4 4.46 -0.55 -9.59
N ASP A 5 5.54 0.19 -9.35
CA ASP A 5 5.49 1.64 -9.29
C ASP A 5 5.48 2.19 -10.72
N THR A 6 4.39 2.86 -11.13
CA THR A 6 4.24 3.40 -12.49
C THR A 6 4.66 4.87 -12.55
N GLN A 7 5.90 5.16 -12.19
CA GLN A 7 6.47 6.53 -12.17
C GLN A 7 5.75 7.46 -11.19
N THR A 8 5.37 6.94 -10.01
CA THR A 8 4.78 7.77 -8.98
C THR A 8 5.80 8.77 -8.44
N PHE A 9 5.37 10.01 -8.21
CA PHE A 9 6.26 11.06 -7.68
C PHE A 9 6.68 10.78 -6.23
N HIS A 10 5.78 10.26 -5.40
CA HIS A 10 6.09 10.02 -3.99
C HIS A 10 6.60 8.61 -3.69
N CYS A 11 6.74 7.78 -4.74
CA CYS A 11 7.34 6.45 -4.74
C CYS A 11 6.61 5.42 -3.88
N THR A 12 6.71 4.17 -4.29
CA THR A 12 6.13 3.03 -3.58
C THR A 12 7.20 2.32 -2.76
N PHE A 13 6.85 1.95 -1.52
CA PHE A 13 7.72 1.14 -0.67
C PHE A 13 7.04 -0.18 -0.30
N ILE A 14 7.85 -1.22 -0.15
CA ILE A 14 7.44 -2.53 0.35
C ILE A 14 8.34 -2.87 1.53
N ASN A 15 7.75 -3.08 2.70
CA ASN A 15 8.47 -3.42 3.95
C ASN A 15 9.60 -2.42 4.28
N GLY A 16 9.40 -1.14 3.96
CA GLY A 16 10.39 -0.07 4.13
C GLY A 16 11.40 0.08 2.99
N ASP A 17 11.44 -0.85 2.03
CA ASP A 17 12.31 -0.78 0.86
C ASP A 17 11.62 -0.10 -0.32
N ARG A 18 12.31 0.85 -0.94
CA ARG A 18 11.80 1.60 -2.09
C ARG A 18 11.85 0.75 -3.38
N LEU A 19 10.76 0.72 -4.14
CA LEU A 19 10.67 -0.05 -5.40
C LEU A 19 11.40 0.60 -6.57
N SER A 20 11.38 1.93 -6.68
CA SER A 20 12.10 2.67 -7.74
C SER A 20 12.52 4.06 -7.28
N PRO A 21 13.51 4.67 -7.96
CA PRO A 21 13.78 6.10 -7.83
C PRO A 21 12.56 6.95 -8.24
N GLU A 22 12.52 8.19 -7.77
CA GLU A 22 11.43 9.12 -8.06
C GLU A 22 11.23 9.34 -9.57
N GLY A 23 9.96 9.27 -10.00
CA GLY A 23 9.57 9.46 -11.40
C GLY A 23 10.01 8.33 -12.34
N LEU A 24 10.53 7.22 -11.80
CA LEU A 24 10.91 6.04 -12.59
C LEU A 24 9.97 4.87 -12.29
N GLU A 25 9.75 4.07 -13.33
CA GLU A 25 8.99 2.82 -13.22
C GLU A 25 9.84 1.78 -12.50
N SER A 26 9.21 0.98 -11.61
CA SER A 26 9.87 -0.15 -10.98
C SER A 26 9.75 -1.42 -11.83
N GLU A 27 10.68 -2.35 -11.62
CA GLU A 27 10.44 -3.74 -12.02
C GLU A 27 9.23 -4.33 -11.25
N PRO A 28 8.51 -5.31 -11.82
CA PRO A 28 7.42 -5.97 -11.12
C PRO A 28 7.88 -6.64 -9.83
N TYR A 29 7.28 -6.25 -8.71
CA TYR A 29 7.51 -6.87 -7.42
C TYR A 29 6.41 -7.90 -7.13
N GLN A 30 6.81 -9.13 -6.76
CA GLN A 30 5.87 -10.16 -6.37
C GLN A 30 5.43 -9.97 -4.91
N LEU A 31 4.19 -9.55 -4.71
CA LEU A 31 3.61 -9.39 -3.38
C LEU A 31 3.43 -10.73 -2.67
N LYS A 32 3.67 -10.71 -1.36
CA LYS A 32 3.40 -11.79 -0.42
C LYS A 32 2.36 -11.33 0.60
N SER A 33 1.64 -12.28 1.18
CA SER A 33 0.83 -11.99 2.36
C SER A 33 1.71 -11.44 3.46
N ASP A 34 1.15 -10.52 4.24
CA ASP A 34 1.79 -9.76 5.32
C ASP A 34 2.83 -8.72 4.90
N ASP A 35 3.13 -8.56 3.60
CA ASP A 35 3.90 -7.40 3.13
C ASP A 35 3.19 -6.11 3.52
N THR A 36 3.95 -5.13 4.02
CA THR A 36 3.45 -3.77 4.25
C THR A 36 3.78 -2.93 3.02
N VAL A 37 2.74 -2.42 2.35
CA VAL A 37 2.90 -1.54 1.20
C VAL A 37 2.69 -0.12 1.67
N GLU A 38 3.60 0.79 1.33
CA GLU A 38 3.50 2.18 1.73
C GLU A 38 3.35 3.07 0.50
N PHE A 39 2.35 3.94 0.55
CA PHE A 39 2.10 4.94 -0.48
C PHE A 39 1.96 6.31 0.16
N GLU A 40 2.58 7.29 -0.47
CA GLU A 40 2.30 8.69 -0.19
C GLU A 40 1.31 9.21 -1.22
N ILE A 41 0.17 9.72 -0.74
CA ILE A 41 -0.92 10.23 -1.56
C ILE A 41 -1.17 11.70 -1.25
N ASP A 42 -1.60 12.40 -2.29
CA ASP A 42 -2.02 13.78 -2.20
C ASP A 42 -3.53 13.87 -2.03
N ILE A 43 -3.95 14.44 -0.91
CA ILE A 43 -5.35 14.74 -0.66
C ILE A 43 -5.56 16.24 -0.92
N ALA A 44 -6.21 16.55 -2.04
CA ALA A 44 -6.65 17.90 -2.34
C ALA A 44 -7.85 18.29 -1.45
N ARG A 45 -7.82 19.48 -0.86
CA ARG A 45 -9.01 20.10 -0.25
C ARG A 45 -9.90 20.72 -1.32
N GLU A 46 -11.15 21.00 -0.94
CA GLU A 46 -12.18 21.63 -1.80
C GLU A 46 -11.76 23.01 -2.35
N ASP A 47 -10.81 23.68 -1.70
CA ASP A 47 -10.26 24.96 -2.16
C ASP A 47 -9.28 24.83 -3.35
N ASN A 48 -8.94 23.60 -3.77
CA ASN A 48 -7.95 23.25 -4.80
C ASN A 48 -6.58 23.93 -4.66
N LYS A 49 -6.30 24.52 -3.51
CA LYS A 49 -5.04 25.24 -3.20
C LYS A 49 -4.25 24.51 -2.13
N THR A 50 -4.94 23.84 -1.23
CA THR A 50 -4.34 23.12 -0.12
C THR A 50 -4.28 21.63 -0.45
N THR A 51 -3.08 21.11 -0.65
CA THR A 51 -2.82 19.67 -0.73
C THR A 51 -2.20 19.19 0.57
N THR A 52 -2.74 18.11 1.14
CA THR A 52 -2.16 17.44 2.31
C THR A 52 -1.51 16.14 1.84
N HIS A 53 -0.21 16.00 2.12
CA HIS A 53 0.50 14.74 1.91
C HIS A 53 0.15 13.76 3.02
N HIS A 54 -0.35 12.59 2.66
CA HIS A 54 -0.75 11.55 3.59
C HIS A 54 -0.08 10.23 3.23
N LYS A 55 0.51 9.57 4.22
CA LYS A 55 1.12 8.25 4.05
C LYS A 55 0.15 7.17 4.51
N ILE A 56 -0.17 6.23 3.63
CA ILE A 56 -0.89 5.01 3.96
C ILE A 56 0.08 3.83 3.98
N ALA A 57 -0.15 2.87 4.88
CA ALA A 57 0.68 1.68 5.05
C ALA A 57 -0.17 0.40 5.22
N PRO A 58 -1.00 0.01 4.23
CA PRO A 58 -1.77 -1.22 4.32
C PRO A 58 -0.89 -2.48 4.39
N ARG A 59 -1.36 -3.48 5.15
CA ARG A 59 -0.81 -4.84 5.11
C ARG A 59 -1.54 -5.68 4.07
N VAL A 60 -0.78 -6.41 3.25
CA VAL A 60 -1.29 -7.22 2.14
C VAL A 60 -1.81 -8.56 2.65
N VAL A 61 -2.96 -9.00 2.11
CA VAL A 61 -3.45 -10.37 2.25
C VAL A 61 -3.62 -10.94 0.85
N CYS A 62 -2.82 -11.94 0.49
CA CYS A 62 -2.96 -12.62 -0.79
C CYS A 62 -3.99 -13.73 -0.69
N GLY A 63 -5.17 -13.48 -1.26
CA GLY A 63 -6.25 -14.46 -1.41
C GLY A 63 -5.90 -15.57 -2.40
N VAL A 64 -5.16 -16.62 -2.01
CA VAL A 64 -4.81 -17.73 -2.91
C VAL A 64 -5.78 -18.91 -2.74
N THR A 65 -6.34 -19.06 -1.53
CA THR A 65 -7.30 -20.09 -1.14
C THR A 65 -8.63 -19.49 -0.68
N GLU A 66 -9.69 -20.30 -0.59
CA GLU A 66 -10.98 -19.85 -0.04
C GLU A 66 -10.86 -19.37 1.42
N GLN A 67 -9.95 -19.96 2.20
CA GLN A 67 -9.64 -19.53 3.56
C GLN A 67 -9.03 -18.11 3.58
N ASP A 68 -8.14 -17.80 2.63
CA ASP A 68 -7.54 -16.47 2.54
C ASP A 68 -8.58 -15.39 2.18
N ALA A 69 -9.56 -15.73 1.34
CA ALA A 69 -10.68 -14.84 1.03
C ALA A 69 -11.53 -14.53 2.26
N LEU A 70 -11.75 -15.52 3.13
CA LEU A 70 -12.46 -15.34 4.41
C LEU A 70 -11.66 -14.47 5.39
N ILE A 71 -10.33 -14.57 5.39
CA ILE A 71 -9.45 -13.72 6.22
C ILE A 71 -9.48 -12.27 5.71
N ALA A 72 -9.35 -12.06 4.40
CA ALA A 72 -9.43 -10.74 3.78
C ALA A 72 -10.79 -10.05 4.02
N ALA A 73 -11.87 -10.82 4.11
CA ALA A 73 -13.22 -10.33 4.37
C ALA A 73 -13.50 -9.95 5.84
N ARG A 74 -12.55 -10.11 6.77
CA ARG A 74 -12.72 -9.74 8.18
C ARG A 74 -11.99 -8.43 8.51
N PRO A 75 -12.63 -7.27 8.40
CA PRO A 75 -12.00 -5.99 8.71
C PRO A 75 -11.69 -5.78 10.22
N GLU A 76 -12.20 -6.63 11.12
CA GLU A 76 -12.33 -6.27 12.54
C GLU A 76 -11.25 -6.79 13.50
N LEU A 77 -10.34 -7.69 13.08
CA LEU A 77 -9.38 -8.30 14.01
C LEU A 77 -8.07 -7.51 14.18
N HIS A 78 -7.80 -6.47 13.39
CA HIS A 78 -6.52 -5.75 13.50
C HIS A 78 -6.53 -4.56 14.47
N GLN A 79 -7.69 -4.11 14.95
CA GLN A 79 -7.78 -3.03 15.94
C GLN A 79 -7.78 -3.50 17.41
N GLN A 80 -7.86 -4.80 17.70
CA GLN A 80 -7.98 -5.30 19.08
C GLN A 80 -6.66 -5.59 19.81
N GLN A 81 -5.48 -5.29 19.22
CA GLN A 81 -4.18 -5.50 19.87
C GLN A 81 -3.42 -4.22 20.22
N LEU A 82 -4.04 -3.05 20.07
CA LEU A 82 -3.52 -1.78 20.60
C LEU A 82 -4.37 -1.33 21.78
N HIS A 83 -4.23 -2.05 22.90
CA HIS A 83 -4.58 -1.57 24.24
C HIS A 83 -3.29 -1.37 25.03
#